data_AF-A0A920BLH2-F1
#
_entry.id   AF-A0A920BLH2-F1
#
_cell.length_a   1.000
_cell.length_b   1.000
_cell.length_c   1.000
_cell.angle_alpha   90.00
_cell.angle_beta   90.00
_cell.angle_gamma   90.00
#
_symmetry.space_group_name_H-M   'P 1'
#
loop_
_entity.id
_entity.type
_entity.pdbx_description
1 polymer ?
#
loop_
_entity_poly.entity_id
_entity_poly.type
_entity_poly.pdbx_seq_one_letter_code
_entity_poly.pdbx_strand_id
1 'polypeptide(L)'
;MIVGGERPDRDGYFIAPTLLAGCNPDMHVVKEEAFGPVVVVMSHDGDEHAVELANDSHYGLFSYVYAGNTTRAYDIAQKLESGNVALNTIALTCMLHLEDLKCQV
;
A
#
# COMPACT_ATOMS: atom_id res chain seq x y z
N MET A 1 -15.29 1.30 -9.57
CA MET A 1 -15.46 2.33 -8.52
C MET A 1 -16.59 1.90 -7.61
N ILE A 2 -16.39 1.92 -6.29
CA ILE A 2 -17.37 1.46 -5.30
C ILE A 2 -18.13 2.65 -4.69
N VAL A 3 -17.41 3.70 -4.27
CA VAL A 3 -17.96 4.93 -3.70
C VAL A 3 -17.00 6.10 -3.91
N GLY A 4 -17.51 7.32 -3.84
CA GLY A 4 -16.75 8.56 -4.00
C GLY A 4 -16.46 8.90 -5.46
N GLY A 5 -15.41 9.69 -5.67
CA GLY A 5 -15.00 10.20 -6.98
C GLY A 5 -15.60 11.57 -7.33
N GLU A 6 -16.53 12.09 -6.51
CA GLU A 6 -17.07 13.43 -6.69
C GLU A 6 -16.39 14.51 -5.84
N ARG A 7 -16.48 15.75 -6.34
CA ARG A 7 -16.31 16.95 -5.54
C ARG A 7 -17.63 17.25 -4.82
N PRO A 8 -17.66 17.34 -3.49
CA PRO A 8 -18.85 17.75 -2.76
C PRO A 8 -19.30 19.16 -3.15
N ASP A 9 -20.61 19.40 -3.19
CA ASP A 9 -21.20 20.73 -3.46
C ASP A 9 -21.05 21.66 -2.26
N ARG A 10 -19.83 22.15 -2.05
CA ARG A 10 -19.46 23.13 -1.02
C ARG A 10 -18.17 23.86 -1.37
N ASP A 11 -17.99 25.04 -0.78
CA ASP A 11 -16.78 25.83 -0.93
C ASP A 11 -15.56 25.15 -0.31
N GLY A 12 -14.38 25.37 -0.91
CA GLY A 12 -13.10 24.79 -0.49
C GLY A 12 -12.58 23.66 -1.40
N TYR A 13 -11.42 23.10 -1.04
CA TYR A 13 -10.76 22.00 -1.77
C TYR A 13 -11.13 20.64 -1.18
N PHE A 14 -12.42 20.33 -1.16
CA PHE A 14 -12.93 19.05 -0.64
C PHE A 14 -13.02 18.01 -1.75
N ILE A 15 -12.65 16.77 -1.43
CA ILE A 15 -12.79 15.59 -2.28
C ILE A 15 -13.47 14.51 -1.45
N ALA A 16 -14.45 13.81 -2.02
CA ALA A 16 -15.11 12.71 -1.33
C ALA A 16 -14.14 11.52 -1.13
N PRO A 17 -14.15 10.84 0.04
CA PRO A 17 -13.41 9.60 0.22
C PRO A 17 -13.80 8.58 -0.86
N THR A 18 -12.80 8.05 -1.56
CA THR A 18 -13.00 7.25 -2.77
C THR A 18 -12.44 5.85 -2.58
N LEU A 19 -13.25 4.83 -2.90
CA LEU A 19 -12.83 3.43 -2.90
C LEU A 19 -12.92 2.85 -4.30
N LEU A 20 -11.78 2.41 -4.81
CA LEU A 20 -11.65 1.67 -6.06
C LEU A 20 -11.29 0.23 -5.74
N ALA A 21 -12.13 -0.72 -6.16
CA ALA A 21 -11.88 -2.15 -6.00
C ALA A 21 -11.92 -2.85 -7.36
N GLY A 22 -11.21 -3.97 -7.46
CA GLY A 22 -11.01 -4.69 -8.72
C GLY A 22 -10.04 -3.98 -9.67
N CYS A 23 -9.09 -3.23 -9.11
CA CYS A 23 -8.03 -2.60 -9.89
C CYS A 23 -7.03 -3.65 -10.39
N ASN A 24 -6.32 -3.32 -11.47
CA ASN A 24 -5.25 -4.13 -12.02
C ASN A 24 -3.94 -3.33 -12.09
N PRO A 25 -2.77 -4.00 -12.20
CA PRO A 25 -1.47 -3.35 -12.13
C PRO A 25 -1.24 -2.25 -13.18
N ASP A 26 -1.91 -2.31 -14.33
CA ASP A 26 -1.73 -1.34 -15.42
C ASP A 26 -2.51 -0.04 -15.27
N MET A 27 -3.38 0.06 -14.26
CA MET A 27 -4.15 1.28 -14.01
C MET A 27 -3.26 2.40 -13.47
N HIS A 28 -3.41 3.61 -13.98
CA HIS A 28 -2.69 4.81 -13.51
C HIS A 28 -2.81 5.01 -11.99
N VAL A 29 -3.99 4.76 -11.41
CA VAL A 29 -4.24 4.93 -9.97
C VAL A 29 -3.49 3.92 -9.09
N VAL A 30 -2.95 2.84 -9.69
CA VAL A 30 -2.10 1.87 -9.01
C VAL A 30 -0.63 2.28 -9.07
N LYS A 31 -0.19 2.89 -10.17
CA LYS A 31 1.22 3.25 -10.39
C LYS A 31 1.62 4.60 -9.81
N GLU A 32 0.68 5.54 -9.70
CA GLU A 32 0.95 6.92 -9.30
C GLU A 32 0.40 7.24 -7.91
N GLU A 33 1.15 8.02 -7.15
CA GLU A 33 0.78 8.42 -5.80
C GLU A 33 -0.35 9.46 -5.83
N ALA A 34 -1.55 9.08 -5.36
CA ALA A 34 -2.72 9.93 -5.41
C ALA A 34 -2.67 11.15 -4.47
N PHE A 35 -1.93 11.05 -3.34
CA PHE A 35 -1.83 12.10 -2.31
C PHE A 35 -3.18 12.65 -1.81
N GLY A 36 -4.25 11.87 -1.96
CA GLY A 36 -5.62 12.25 -1.66
C GLY A 36 -6.39 11.12 -0.96
N PRO A 37 -7.67 11.33 -0.62
CA PRO A 37 -8.47 10.37 0.14
C PRO A 37 -8.98 9.22 -0.75
N VAL A 38 -8.06 8.50 -1.39
CA VAL A 38 -8.35 7.42 -2.35
C VAL A 38 -7.73 6.12 -1.85
N VAL A 39 -8.55 5.09 -1.70
CA VAL A 39 -8.12 3.71 -1.43
C VAL A 39 -8.29 2.89 -2.70
N VAL A 40 -7.21 2.20 -3.08
CA VAL A 40 -7.15 1.32 -4.26
C VAL A 40 -6.97 -0.11 -3.79
N VAL A 41 -7.80 -1.02 -4.29
CA VAL A 41 -7.80 -2.43 -3.89
C VAL A 41 -7.59 -3.31 -5.12
N MET A 42 -6.51 -4.08 -5.05
CA MET A 42 -6.20 -5.18 -5.96
C MET A 42 -6.32 -6.51 -5.23
N SER A 43 -6.81 -7.53 -5.92
CA SER A 43 -6.76 -8.91 -5.43
C SER A 43 -5.40 -9.53 -5.75
N HIS A 44 -4.89 -10.34 -4.85
CA HIS A 44 -3.71 -11.18 -5.06
C HIS A 44 -4.09 -12.66 -4.89
N ASP A 45 -3.17 -13.55 -5.25
CA ASP A 45 -3.33 -14.99 -5.12
C ASP A 45 -2.14 -15.56 -4.33
N GLY A 46 -2.28 -15.59 -3.01
CA GLY A 46 -1.21 -16.00 -2.11
C GLY A 46 -0.20 -14.89 -1.79
N ASP A 47 0.77 -15.22 -0.93
CA ASP A 47 1.70 -14.26 -0.34
C ASP A 47 2.78 -13.84 -1.35
N GLU A 48 3.25 -14.77 -2.18
CA GLU A 48 4.24 -14.51 -3.22
C GLU A 48 3.72 -13.50 -4.25
N HIS A 49 2.50 -13.70 -4.77
CA HIS A 49 1.88 -12.76 -5.71
C HIS A 49 1.63 -11.38 -5.06
N ALA A 50 1.28 -11.34 -3.77
CA ALA A 50 1.12 -10.07 -3.05
C ALA A 50 2.44 -9.29 -2.95
N VAL A 51 3.55 -9.98 -2.67
CA VAL A 51 4.89 -9.38 -2.62
C VAL A 51 5.32 -8.88 -4.00
N GLU A 52 5.09 -9.67 -5.06
CA GLU A 52 5.37 -9.24 -6.44
C GLU A 52 4.63 -7.95 -6.79
N LEU A 53 3.32 -7.88 -6.48
CA LEU A 53 2.52 -6.69 -6.71
C LEU A 53 2.99 -5.48 -5.88
N ALA A 54 3.41 -5.70 -4.63
CA ALA A 54 3.87 -4.63 -3.75
C ALA A 54 5.24 -4.06 -4.19
N ASN A 55 6.13 -4.92 -4.69
CA ASN A 55 7.46 -4.53 -5.15
C ASN A 55 7.48 -4.02 -6.61
N ASP A 56 6.40 -4.19 -7.39
CA ASP A 56 6.26 -3.59 -8.74
C ASP A 56 5.96 -2.09 -8.66
N SER A 57 6.91 -1.36 -8.06
CA SER A 57 6.84 0.08 -7.82
C SER A 57 8.24 0.68 -7.87
N HIS A 58 8.35 1.91 -8.40
CA HIS A 58 9.57 2.69 -8.29
C HIS A 58 9.71 3.40 -6.93
N TYR A 59 8.70 3.30 -6.07
CA TYR A 59 8.66 3.85 -4.72
C TYR A 59 8.93 2.76 -3.68
N GLY A 60 9.34 3.16 -2.46
CA GLY A 60 9.66 2.19 -1.39
C GLY A 60 9.71 2.80 0.00
N LEU A 61 8.83 3.76 0.32
CA LEU A 61 8.91 4.49 1.60
C LEU A 61 8.36 3.68 2.79
N PHE A 62 7.12 3.21 2.68
CA PHE A 62 6.40 2.47 3.72
C PHE A 62 5.58 1.35 3.11
N SER A 63 5.60 0.18 3.76
CA SER A 63 4.69 -0.92 3.51
C SER A 63 4.01 -1.40 4.80
N TYR A 64 2.84 -2.01 4.66
CA TYR A 64 2.05 -2.53 5.77
C TYR A 64 1.62 -3.96 5.48
N VAL A 65 1.87 -4.87 6.42
CA VAL A 65 1.45 -6.27 6.32
C VAL A 65 0.41 -6.56 7.40
N TYR A 66 -0.78 -6.98 6.98
CA TYR A 66 -1.80 -7.51 7.86
C TYR A 66 -1.98 -9.00 7.59
N ALA A 67 -1.71 -9.83 8.59
CA ALA A 67 -1.81 -11.29 8.48
C ALA A 67 -2.35 -11.91 9.77
N GLY A 68 -2.94 -13.11 9.66
CA GLY A 68 -3.57 -13.80 10.78
C GLY A 68 -2.61 -14.22 11.91
N ASN A 69 -1.30 -14.19 11.69
CA ASN A 69 -0.29 -14.36 12.74
C ASN A 69 1.00 -13.60 12.42
N THR A 70 1.79 -13.30 13.45
CA THR A 70 2.99 -12.47 13.36
C THR A 70 4.12 -13.14 12.57
N THR A 71 4.27 -14.46 12.65
CA THR A 71 5.32 -15.18 11.89
C THR A 71 5.12 -15.00 10.39
N ARG A 72 3.92 -15.25 9.88
CA ARG A 72 3.58 -15.01 8.48
C ARG A 72 3.77 -13.55 8.08
N ALA A 73 3.35 -12.62 8.94
CA ALA A 73 3.53 -11.19 8.68
C ALA A 73 5.02 -10.83 8.54
N TYR A 74 5.87 -11.39 9.40
CA TYR A 74 7.31 -11.21 9.38
C TYR A 74 7.93 -11.83 8.12
N ASP A 75 7.55 -13.05 7.76
CA ASP A 75 8.05 -13.75 6.57
C ASP A 75 7.72 -13.00 5.26
N ILE A 76 6.54 -12.37 5.19
CA ILE A 76 6.17 -11.50 4.07
C ILE A 76 7.02 -10.23 4.09
N ALA A 77 7.14 -9.57 5.25
CA ALA A 77 7.83 -8.30 5.38
C ALA A 77 9.30 -8.35 4.98
N GLN A 78 9.99 -9.48 5.24
CA GLN A 78 11.38 -9.67 4.81
C GLN A 78 11.58 -9.65 3.29
N LYS A 79 10.50 -9.84 2.50
CA LYS A 79 10.54 -9.86 1.04
C LYS A 79 10.14 -8.51 0.41
N LEU A 80 9.69 -7.54 1.20
CA LEU A 80 9.23 -6.25 0.70
C LEU A 80 10.39 -5.26 0.49
N GLU A 81 10.39 -4.60 -0.67
CA GLU A 81 11.36 -3.57 -1.03
C GLU A 81 10.89 -2.21 -0.52
N SER A 82 10.91 -2.02 0.81
CA SER A 82 10.51 -0.77 1.46
C SER A 82 11.40 -0.44 2.64
N GLY A 83 11.69 0.84 2.85
CA GLY A 83 12.54 1.30 3.95
C GLY A 83 11.95 1.05 5.34
N ASN A 84 10.63 0.98 5.44
CA ASN A 84 9.91 0.63 6.67
C ASN A 84 8.77 -0.32 6.36
N VAL A 85 8.62 -1.36 7.19
CA VAL A 85 7.46 -2.28 7.14
C VAL A 85 6.82 -2.39 8.53
N ALA A 86 5.52 -2.13 8.61
CA ALA A 86 4.73 -2.30 9.84
C ALA A 86 3.88 -3.57 9.79
N LEU A 87 3.84 -4.32 10.90
CA LEU A 87 3.12 -5.59 11.01
C LEU A 87 1.88 -5.44 11.89
N ASN A 88 0.70 -5.75 11.34
CA ASN A 88 -0.58 -5.73 12.05
C ASN A 88 -0.89 -4.42 12.79
N THR A 89 -0.33 -3.31 12.32
CA THR A 89 -0.47 -1.97 12.92
C THR A 89 -0.15 -0.89 11.90
N ILE A 90 -0.57 0.33 12.21
CA ILE A 90 -0.14 1.55 11.52
C ILE A 90 0.87 2.35 12.35
N ALA A 91 1.14 1.94 13.59
CA ALA A 91 2.04 2.64 14.50
C ALA A 91 3.51 2.31 14.22
N LEU A 92 4.36 3.34 14.27
CA LEU A 92 5.82 3.25 14.09
C LEU A 92 6.53 2.38 15.16
N THR A 93 5.83 1.93 16.19
CA THR A 93 6.43 1.27 17.37
C THR A 93 6.87 -0.18 17.11
N CYS A 94 6.32 -0.85 16.08
CA CYS A 94 6.72 -2.20 15.67
C CYS A 94 7.15 -2.23 14.19
N MET A 95 8.15 -1.41 13.85
CA MET A 95 8.78 -1.44 12.53
C MET A 95 9.98 -2.38 12.52
N LEU A 96 10.11 -3.13 11.42
CA LEU A 96 11.40 -3.72 11.06
C LEU A 96 12.13 -2.70 10.20
N HIS A 97 13.30 -2.26 10.66
CA HIS A 97 14.21 -1.50 9.84
C HIS A 97 15.06 -2.49 9.04
N LEU A 98 14.81 -2.57 7.73
CA LEU A 98 15.56 -3.42 6.82
C LEU A 98 16.74 -2.59 6.27
N GLU A 99 17.85 -2.57 6.99
CA GLU A 99 19.05 -1.77 6.63
C GLU A 99 19.78 -2.26 5.35
N ASP A 100 19.38 -3.41 4.78
CA ASP A 100 20.18 -4.11 3.76
C ASP A 100 19.63 -4.13 2.33
N LEU A 101 18.50 -3.45 2.01
CA LEU A 101 17.99 -3.35 0.64
C LEU A 101 17.93 -1.90 0.12
N LYS A 102 19.02 -1.49 -0.53
CA LYS A 102 19.11 -0.53 -1.66
C LYS A 102 18.21 0.72 -1.65
N CYS A 103 18.07 1.42 -0.52
CA CYS A 103 17.67 2.83 -0.57
C CYS A 103 18.93 3.70 -0.67
N GLN A 104 19.64 3.63 -1.81
CA GLN A 104 20.48 4.74 -2.23
C GLN A 104 19.59 5.66 -3.07
N VAL A 105 19.36 6.85 -2.52
CA VAL A 105 18.77 8.02 -3.20
C VAL A 105 19.44 8.26 -4.54
#